data_AF-A0A1Z9NF26-F1
#
_entry.id   AF-A0A1Z9NF26-F1
#
_cell.length_a   1.000
_cell.length_b   1.000
_cell.length_c   1.000
_cell.angle_alpha   90.00
_cell.angle_beta   90.00
_cell.angle_gamma   90.00
#
_symmetry.space_group_name_H-M   'P 1'
#
loop_
_entity.id
_entity.type
_entity.pdbx_description
1 polymer ?
#
loop_
_entity_poly.entity_id
_entity_poly.type
_entity_poly.pdbx_seq_one_letter_code
_entity_poly.pdbx_strand_id
1 'polypeptide(L)'
;MGVTKQNNSRVNLAISGWACIVVGSGIILSSGPSSIVLAVAAPISISGLALLMAAIGMGQTEEIDPEEIQAWTPDTDLLPDAGGPMFRVDTTLIAPVKTSILCGRCGNLEILNGPKPSKYFCDKCEILLWEEE
;
A
#
# COMPACT_ATOMS: atom_id res chain seq x y z
N MET A 1 2.86 14.61 17.04
CA MET A 1 2.54 14.81 15.61
C MET A 1 3.85 14.74 14.83
N GLY A 2 4.28 13.54 14.50
CA GLY A 2 5.42 13.34 13.59
C GLY A 2 4.96 13.62 12.17
N VAL A 3 5.60 14.55 11.49
CA VAL A 3 5.36 14.77 10.06
C VAL A 3 6.12 13.68 9.32
N THR A 4 5.42 12.62 8.90
CA THR A 4 5.97 11.59 8.03
C THR A 4 6.37 12.27 6.71
N LYS A 5 7.67 12.30 6.41
CA LYS A 5 8.18 12.90 5.18
C LYS A 5 7.81 11.99 4.01
N GLN A 6 6.64 12.22 3.41
CA GLN A 6 6.17 11.46 2.26
C GLN A 6 7.20 11.55 1.14
N ASN A 7 7.84 10.43 0.81
CA ASN A 7 8.92 10.35 -0.16
C ASN A 7 8.35 10.43 -1.58
N ASN A 8 7.99 11.64 -2.03
CA ASN A 8 7.43 11.89 -3.36
C ASN A 8 8.49 11.87 -4.48
N SER A 9 9.68 11.34 -4.22
CA SER A 9 10.80 11.34 -5.17
C SER A 9 10.45 10.65 -6.49
N ARG A 10 9.72 9.53 -6.45
CA ARG A 10 9.28 8.84 -7.67
C ARG A 10 8.36 9.71 -8.53
N VAL A 11 7.38 10.35 -7.90
CA VAL A 11 6.40 11.20 -8.59
C VAL A 11 7.09 12.43 -9.17
N ASN A 12 7.97 13.07 -8.40
CA ASN A 12 8.76 14.22 -8.86
C ASN A 12 9.63 13.86 -10.07
N LEU A 13 10.24 12.67 -10.06
CA LEU A 13 11.10 12.19 -11.14
C LEU A 13 10.29 11.81 -12.39
N ALA A 14 9.06 11.31 -12.23
CA ALA A 14 8.14 11.08 -13.33
C ALA A 14 7.67 12.40 -13.97
N ILE A 15 7.31 13.40 -13.15
CA ILE A 15 6.87 14.72 -13.62
C ILE A 15 8.00 15.43 -14.37
N SER A 16 9.23 15.39 -13.83
CA SER A 16 10.38 16.00 -14.51
C SER A 16 10.71 15.31 -15.84
N GLY A 17 10.62 13.97 -15.90
CA GLY A 17 10.78 13.21 -17.13
C GLY A 17 9.79 13.61 -18.22
N TRP A 18 8.50 13.70 -17.87
CA TRP A 18 7.46 14.19 -18.78
C TRP A 18 7.69 15.62 -19.24
N ALA A 19 8.06 16.52 -18.32
CA ALA A 19 8.35 17.92 -18.64
C ALA A 19 9.49 18.04 -19.65
N CYS A 20 10.59 17.31 -19.46
CA CYS A 20 11.71 17.27 -20.40
C CYS A 20 11.28 16.81 -21.79
N ILE A 21 10.47 15.74 -21.90
CA ILE A 21 9.97 15.25 -23.19
C ILE A 21 9.07 16.28 -23.87
N VAL A 22 8.13 16.89 -23.13
CA VAL A 22 7.22 17.91 -23.67
C VAL A 22 8.01 19.12 -24.16
N VAL A 23 8.96 19.61 -23.37
CA VAL A 23 9.80 20.75 -23.75
C VAL A 23 10.67 20.43 -24.96
N GLY A 24 11.39 19.32 -24.94
CA GLY A 24 12.24 18.91 -26.07
C GLY A 24 11.45 18.69 -27.36
N SER A 25 10.31 17.99 -27.28
CA SER A 25 9.44 17.77 -28.44
C SER A 25 8.81 19.08 -28.93
N GLY A 26 8.37 19.95 -28.03
CA GLY A 26 7.81 21.26 -28.37
C GLY A 26 8.82 22.16 -29.10
N ILE A 27 10.09 22.13 -28.69
CA ILE A 27 11.17 22.86 -29.37
C ILE A 27 11.36 22.34 -30.80
N ILE A 28 11.41 21.02 -31.00
CA ILE A 28 11.58 20.39 -32.33
C ILE A 28 10.41 20.73 -33.26
N LEU A 29 9.17 20.64 -32.75
CA LEU A 29 7.96 20.85 -33.54
C LEU A 29 7.71 22.34 -33.86
N SER A 30 8.07 23.25 -32.96
CA SER A 30 7.85 24.69 -33.14
C SER A 30 8.90 25.37 -34.02
N SER A 31 10.16 24.95 -33.90
CA SER A 31 11.30 25.65 -34.53
C SER A 31 11.81 24.96 -35.80
N GLY A 32 11.30 23.76 -36.11
CA GLY A 32 11.75 22.94 -37.23
C GLY A 32 13.14 22.31 -37.01
N PRO A 33 13.54 21.35 -37.88
CA PRO A 33 14.79 20.62 -37.71
C PRO A 33 15.98 21.44 -38.21
N SER A 34 16.59 22.23 -37.33
CA SER A 34 17.92 22.80 -37.53
C SER A 34 18.95 22.09 -36.66
N SER A 35 20.22 22.09 -37.08
CA SER A 35 21.32 21.40 -36.37
C SER A 35 21.47 21.86 -34.91
N ILE A 36 21.29 23.15 -34.66
CA ILE A 36 21.35 23.75 -33.31
C ILE A 36 20.15 23.31 -32.48
N VAL A 37 18.95 23.35 -33.05
CA VAL A 37 17.72 22.90 -32.36
C VAL A 37 17.83 21.43 -31.98
N LEU A 38 18.31 20.58 -32.89
CA LEU A 38 18.49 19.16 -32.63
C LEU A 38 19.55 18.91 -31.54
N ALA A 39 20.66 19.66 -31.56
CA ALA A 39 21.73 19.53 -30.57
C ALA A 39 21.29 19.86 -29.14
N VAL A 40 20.26 20.69 -28.97
CA VAL A 40 19.71 21.04 -27.65
C VAL A 40 18.49 20.18 -27.30
N ALA A 41 17.54 20.03 -28.21
CA ALA A 41 16.28 19.36 -27.92
C ALA A 41 16.43 17.84 -27.80
N ALA A 42 17.30 17.21 -28.58
CA ALA A 42 17.52 15.76 -28.51
C ALA A 42 18.03 15.30 -27.13
N PRO A 43 19.10 15.87 -26.54
CA PRO A 43 19.56 15.44 -25.22
C PRO A 43 18.54 15.73 -24.11
N ILE A 44 17.76 16.83 -24.21
CA ILE A 44 16.68 17.12 -23.26
C ILE A 44 15.62 16.00 -23.29
N SER A 45 15.18 15.60 -24.49
CA SER A 45 14.21 14.50 -24.65
C SER A 45 14.78 13.15 -24.20
N ILE A 46 16.05 12.85 -24.51
CA ILE A 46 16.72 11.60 -24.09
C ILE A 46 16.85 11.56 -22.56
N SER A 47 17.22 12.67 -21.93
CA SER A 47 17.27 12.78 -20.47
C SER A 47 15.89 12.58 -19.85
N GLY A 48 14.84 13.14 -20.45
CA GLY A 48 13.46 12.91 -20.03
C GLY A 48 13.06 11.44 -20.05
N LEU A 49 13.43 10.70 -21.11
CA LEU A 49 13.21 9.26 -21.19
C LEU A 49 13.98 8.49 -20.10
N ALA A 50 15.25 8.84 -19.88
CA ALA A 50 16.07 8.23 -18.84
C ALA A 50 15.48 8.45 -17.43
N LEU A 51 14.95 9.64 -17.15
CA LEU A 51 14.22 9.95 -15.92
C LEU A 51 12.97 9.08 -15.80
N LEU A 52 12.15 8.95 -16.85
CA LEU A 52 10.96 8.08 -16.78
C LEU A 52 11.33 6.61 -16.48
N MET A 53 12.38 6.08 -17.10
CA MET A 53 12.85 4.72 -16.81
C MET A 53 13.30 4.57 -15.36
N ALA A 54 14.00 5.56 -14.82
CA ALA A 54 14.40 5.57 -13.40
C ALA A 54 13.20 5.69 -12.46
N ALA A 55 12.17 6.49 -12.80
CA ALA A 55 10.94 6.58 -12.01
C ALA A 55 10.18 5.26 -11.98
N ILE A 56 10.08 4.56 -13.11
CA ILE A 56 9.42 3.25 -13.19
C ILE A 56 10.22 2.21 -12.38
N GLY A 57 11.54 2.28 -12.42
CA GLY A 57 12.43 1.40 -11.64
C GLY A 57 12.38 1.62 -10.12
N MET A 58 11.85 2.77 -9.66
CA MET A 58 11.63 3.01 -8.23
C MET A 58 10.39 2.24 -7.76
N GLY A 59 10.62 1.21 -6.95
CA GLY A 59 9.55 0.47 -6.28
C GLY A 59 8.65 1.38 -5.44
N GLN A 60 7.40 0.98 -5.25
CA GLN A 60 6.53 1.60 -4.24
C GLN A 60 7.10 1.22 -2.86
N THR A 61 7.97 2.04 -2.29
CA THR A 61 8.20 1.98 -0.85
C THR A 61 7.07 2.73 -0.19
N GLU A 62 5.89 2.09 -0.15
CA GLU A 62 4.88 2.47 0.82
C GLU A 62 5.43 2.00 2.16
N GLU A 63 6.26 2.85 2.75
CA GLU A 63 6.90 2.63 4.03
C GLU A 63 5.81 2.79 5.08
N ILE A 64 4.98 1.75 5.22
CA ILE A 64 4.02 1.66 6.32
C ILE A 64 4.85 1.56 7.58
N ASP A 65 4.64 2.50 8.49
CA ASP A 65 5.42 2.61 9.70
C ASP A 65 5.23 1.34 10.57
N PRO A 66 6.32 0.69 11.00
CA PRO A 66 6.22 -0.54 11.79
C PRO A 66 5.59 -0.32 13.17
N GLU A 67 5.57 0.90 13.73
CA GLU A 67 4.79 1.19 14.93
C GLU A 67 3.30 1.28 14.63
N GLU A 68 2.90 1.85 13.49
CA GLU A 68 1.51 1.88 13.02
C GLU A 68 0.94 0.46 12.81
N ILE A 69 1.71 -0.46 12.22
CA ILE A 69 1.32 -1.88 12.09
C ILE A 69 1.15 -2.54 13.45
N GLN A 70 2.04 -2.23 14.41
CA GLN A 70 2.00 -2.82 15.74
C GLN A 70 0.84 -2.30 16.59
N ALA A 71 0.48 -1.03 16.42
CA ALA A 71 -0.60 -0.36 17.14
C ALA A 71 -1.98 -0.64 16.54
N TRP A 72 -2.05 -1.24 15.34
CA TRP A 72 -3.32 -1.56 14.69
C TRP A 72 -4.15 -2.55 15.52
N THR A 73 -5.41 -2.19 15.72
CA THR A 73 -6.44 -3.04 16.35
C THR A 73 -7.73 -2.97 15.54
N PRO A 74 -8.46 -4.07 15.38
CA PRO A 74 -9.71 -4.08 14.61
C PRO A 74 -10.85 -3.38 15.34
N ASP A 75 -11.80 -2.86 14.57
CA ASP A 75 -13.03 -2.27 15.10
C ASP A 75 -13.86 -3.29 15.89
N THR A 76 -14.34 -2.87 17.05
CA THR A 76 -15.07 -3.69 18.02
C THR A 76 -16.59 -3.65 17.84
N ASP A 77 -17.08 -3.33 16.65
CA ASP A 77 -18.52 -3.24 16.41
C ASP A 77 -19.21 -4.59 16.61
N LEU A 78 -20.34 -4.55 17.32
CA LEU A 78 -21.16 -5.73 17.59
C LEU A 78 -21.82 -6.21 16.30
N LEU A 79 -21.55 -7.47 15.93
CA LEU A 79 -22.19 -8.11 14.78
C LEU A 79 -23.66 -8.45 15.13
N PRO A 80 -24.63 -8.07 14.27
CA PRO A 80 -26.04 -8.42 14.48
C PRO A 80 -26.27 -9.93 14.26
N ASP A 81 -27.10 -10.56 15.10
CA ASP A 81 -27.41 -11.99 15.02
C ASP A 81 -28.09 -12.38 13.69
N ALA A 82 -27.55 -13.39 12.98
CA ALA A 82 -28.14 -13.95 11.75
C ALA A 82 -28.32 -15.48 11.77
N GLY A 83 -28.57 -16.07 12.95
CA GLY A 83 -29.00 -17.47 13.07
C GLY A 83 -27.87 -18.51 13.08
N GLY A 84 -26.62 -18.10 13.30
CA GLY A 84 -25.45 -18.97 13.51
C GLY A 84 -24.36 -18.26 14.32
N PRO A 85 -23.31 -18.98 14.79
CA PRO A 85 -22.20 -18.35 15.49
C PRO A 85 -21.45 -17.40 14.55
N MET A 86 -21.65 -16.09 14.74
CA MET A 86 -20.94 -15.07 13.99
C MET A 86 -19.55 -14.83 14.57
N PHE A 87 -18.58 -14.61 13.69
CA PHE A 87 -17.22 -14.23 14.06
C PHE A 87 -16.55 -13.44 12.92
N ARG A 88 -15.61 -12.56 13.28
CA ARG A 88 -14.73 -11.87 12.34
C ARG A 88 -13.30 -12.30 12.62
N VAL A 89 -12.55 -12.64 11.58
CA VAL A 89 -11.14 -13.02 11.67
C VAL A 89 -10.36 -12.15 10.70
N ASP A 90 -9.46 -11.34 11.21
CA ASP A 90 -8.53 -10.54 10.42
C ASP A 90 -7.10 -11.02 10.71
N THR A 91 -6.32 -11.32 9.68
CA THR A 91 -4.91 -11.72 9.82
C THR A 91 -4.04 -10.72 9.08
N THR A 92 -3.02 -10.19 9.75
CA THR A 92 -2.04 -9.31 9.11
C THR A 92 -1.20 -10.11 8.11
N LEU A 93 -1.08 -9.61 6.87
CA LEU A 93 -0.29 -10.24 5.80
C LEU A 93 1.21 -9.93 5.91
N ILE A 94 1.54 -8.82 6.57
CA ILE A 94 2.91 -8.31 6.75
C ILE A 94 3.35 -8.61 8.18
N ALA A 95 4.62 -8.98 8.35
CA ALA A 95 5.18 -9.24 9.67
C ALA A 95 5.09 -8.00 10.59
N PRO A 96 4.73 -8.17 11.89
CA PRO A 96 4.43 -9.43 12.55
C PRO A 96 3.04 -9.97 12.18
N VAL A 97 2.98 -11.25 11.79
CA VAL A 97 1.72 -11.94 11.50
C VAL A 97 0.95 -12.12 12.81
N LYS A 98 -0.22 -11.49 12.90
CA LYS A 98 -1.14 -11.53 14.01
C LYS A 98 -2.53 -11.80 13.48
N THR A 99 -3.31 -12.55 14.22
CA THR A 99 -4.70 -12.84 13.89
C THR A 99 -5.59 -12.31 15.00
N SER A 100 -6.49 -11.38 14.68
CA SER A 100 -7.53 -10.93 15.58
C SER A 100 -8.83 -11.66 15.32
N ILE A 101 -9.48 -12.11 16.39
CA ILE A 101 -10.70 -12.91 16.36
C ILE A 101 -11.75 -12.20 17.21
N LEU A 102 -12.83 -11.76 16.58
CA LEU A 102 -13.98 -11.17 17.25
C LEU A 102 -15.11 -12.19 17.31
N CYS A 103 -15.56 -12.56 18.51
CA CYS A 103 -16.75 -13.34 18.71
C CYS A 103 -18.00 -12.46 18.59
N GLY A 104 -18.88 -12.74 17.63
CA GLY A 104 -20.12 -11.99 17.44
C GLY A 104 -21.13 -12.15 18.57
N ARG A 105 -21.12 -13.28 19.30
CA ARG A 105 -22.10 -13.55 20.37
C ARG A 105 -21.80 -12.85 21.70
N CYS A 106 -20.53 -12.73 22.08
CA CYS A 106 -20.15 -12.11 23.36
C CYS A 106 -19.26 -10.87 23.22
N GLY A 107 -18.91 -10.47 21.99
CA GLY A 107 -18.04 -9.33 21.72
C GLY A 107 -16.60 -9.52 22.21
N ASN A 108 -16.15 -10.75 22.48
CA ASN A 108 -14.77 -11.00 22.86
C ASN A 108 -13.84 -10.81 21.67
N LEU A 109 -12.88 -9.90 21.79
CA LEU A 109 -11.79 -9.73 20.84
C LEU A 109 -10.53 -10.38 21.41
N GLU A 110 -9.99 -11.38 20.71
CA GLU A 110 -8.72 -12.02 21.03
C GLU A 110 -7.71 -11.76 19.92
N ILE A 111 -6.44 -11.53 20.28
CA ILE A 111 -5.36 -11.32 19.33
C ILE A 111 -4.32 -12.43 19.54
N LEU A 112 -4.22 -13.31 18.56
CA LEU A 112 -3.25 -14.39 18.52
C LEU A 112 -2.00 -13.96 17.74
N ASN A 113 -0.82 -14.34 18.22
CA ASN A 113 0.41 -14.22 17.44
C ASN A 113 0.49 -15.39 16.46
N GLY A 114 0.62 -15.09 15.16
CA GLY A 114 0.68 -16.09 14.11
C GLY A 114 -0.55 -16.10 13.17
N PRO A 115 -0.57 -17.06 12.24
CA PRO A 115 -1.64 -17.19 11.25
C PRO A 115 -2.96 -17.66 11.87
N LYS A 116 -4.03 -17.59 11.08
CA LYS A 116 -5.35 -18.10 11.46
C LYS A 116 -5.26 -19.57 11.90
N PRO A 117 -5.76 -19.92 13.10
CA PRO A 117 -5.78 -21.31 13.55
C PRO A 117 -6.88 -22.10 12.82
N SER A 118 -6.65 -23.40 12.61
CA SER A 118 -7.61 -24.28 11.92
C SER A 118 -8.91 -24.50 12.69
N LYS A 119 -8.89 -24.33 14.01
CA LYS A 119 -10.06 -24.43 14.88
C LYS A 119 -9.96 -23.42 16.00
N TYR A 120 -11.07 -22.83 16.39
CA TYR A 120 -11.09 -21.88 17.49
C TYR A 120 -12.43 -21.87 18.25
N PHE A 121 -12.31 -21.79 19.58
CA PHE A 121 -13.41 -21.61 20.52
C PHE A 121 -13.27 -20.24 21.18
N CYS A 122 -14.38 -19.57 21.40
CA CYS A 122 -14.34 -18.31 22.15
C CYS A 122 -14.11 -18.57 23.63
N ASP A 123 -13.05 -18.00 24.21
CA ASP A 123 -12.71 -18.14 25.63
C ASP A 123 -13.79 -17.65 26.61
N LYS A 124 -14.63 -16.69 26.21
CA LYS A 124 -15.66 -16.13 27.09
C LYS A 124 -16.97 -16.91 27.11
N CYS A 125 -17.40 -17.45 25.97
CA CYS A 125 -18.70 -18.10 25.84
C CYS A 125 -18.62 -19.56 25.43
N GLU A 126 -17.42 -20.09 25.24
CA GLU A 126 -17.10 -21.51 24.96
C GLU A 126 -17.81 -22.06 23.71
N ILE A 127 -18.11 -21.18 22.76
CA ILE A 127 -18.75 -21.55 21.50
C ILE A 127 -17.68 -21.85 20.46
N LEU A 128 -17.88 -22.93 19.72
CA LEU A 128 -17.12 -23.22 18.52
C LEU A 128 -17.43 -22.15 17.47
N LEU A 129 -16.45 -21.32 17.12
CA LEU A 129 -16.61 -20.32 16.07
C LEU A 129 -16.37 -20.95 14.70
N TRP A 130 -15.25 -21.68 14.53
CA TRP A 130 -14.99 -22.44 13.32
C TRP A 130 -14.11 -23.67 13.57
N GLU A 131 -14.17 -24.57 12.61
CA GLU A 131 -13.28 -25.72 12.42
C GLU A 131 -13.11 -25.87 10.90
N GLU A 132 -11.88 -25.87 10.40
CA GLU A 132 -11.56 -26.19 9.02
C GLU A 132 -11.72 -27.71 8.82
N GLU A 133 -12.46 -28.08 7.77
CA GLU A 133 -12.74 -29.48 7.38
C GLU A 133 -11.50 -30.19 6.81
#